data_AF-A0AAV0WDR5-F1
#
_entry.id   AF-A0AAV0WDR5-F1
#
_cell.length_a   1.000
_cell.length_b   1.000
_cell.length_c   1.000
_cell.angle_alpha   90.00
_cell.angle_beta   90.00
_cell.angle_gamma   90.00
#
_symmetry.space_group_name_H-M   'P 1'
#
loop_
_entity.id
_entity.type
_entity.pdbx_description
1 polymer ?
#
loop_
_entity_poly.entity_id
_entity_poly.type
_entity_poly.pdbx_seq_one_letter_code
_entity_poly.pdbx_strand_id
1 'polypeptide(L)'
;MSQAFLLIENFDVCRICLTERHTDGHEPFVHITTLFDGQESKEIIFDWLKINIKSDDGLPNMPNMICKCCSVTLDNFHALMNTANESYIVLDYIAKKRVSEICNIKFKIFYLKFINLTRSLRTNANWHHKYHSATRLTPFGV
;
A
#
# COMPACT_ATOMS: atom_id res chain seq x y z
N MET A 1 5.48 -36.19 47.62
CA MET A 1 5.54 -37.14 46.49
C MET A 1 4.67 -36.57 45.39
N SER A 2 5.33 -36.03 44.38
CA SER A 2 4.82 -35.49 43.13
C SER A 2 4.29 -36.61 42.24
N GLN A 3 3.04 -36.52 41.80
CA GLN A 3 2.59 -37.24 40.62
C GLN A 3 1.54 -36.38 39.91
N ALA A 4 2.06 -35.62 38.94
CA ALA A 4 1.45 -35.07 37.74
C ALA A 4 -0.03 -34.67 37.89
N PHE A 5 -0.35 -33.38 38.03
CA PHE A 5 -0.67 -32.57 36.84
C PHE A 5 -1.22 -33.47 35.75
N LEU A 6 -2.52 -33.78 35.84
CA LEU A 6 -3.29 -34.34 34.75
C LEU A 6 -2.88 -33.57 33.50
N LEU A 7 -2.12 -34.25 32.65
CA LEU A 7 -1.72 -33.80 31.33
C LEU A 7 -3.00 -33.35 30.66
N ILE A 8 -3.18 -32.04 30.58
CA ILE A 8 -4.19 -31.42 29.73
C ILE A 8 -3.69 -31.71 28.31
N GLU A 9 -4.04 -32.90 27.81
CA GLU A 9 -3.87 -33.36 26.44
C GLU A 9 -4.78 -32.57 25.47
N ASN A 10 -4.94 -31.26 25.66
CA ASN A 10 -5.72 -30.41 24.75
C ASN A 10 -4.86 -29.96 23.56
N PHE A 11 -4.24 -30.92 22.87
CA PHE A 11 -3.47 -30.68 21.63
C PHE A 11 -4.33 -30.76 20.36
N ASP A 12 -5.62 -31.06 20.52
CA ASP A 12 -6.58 -31.31 19.46
C ASP A 12 -7.52 -30.13 19.21
N VAL A 13 -7.05 -28.88 19.31
CA VAL A 13 -7.87 -27.69 19.08
C VAL A 13 -7.23 -26.77 18.04
N CYS A 14 -8.04 -26.20 17.15
CA CYS A 14 -7.55 -25.23 16.19
C CYS A 14 -7.21 -23.91 16.89
N ARG A 15 -6.00 -23.40 16.66
CA ARG A 15 -5.52 -22.12 17.19
C ARG A 15 -6.35 -20.91 16.76
N ILE A 16 -7.04 -20.98 15.62
CA ILE A 16 -7.79 -19.85 15.05
C ILE A 16 -9.26 -19.92 15.45
N CYS A 17 -9.95 -21.02 15.15
CA CYS A 17 -11.39 -21.14 15.36
C CYS A 17 -11.79 -21.89 16.64
N LEU A 18 -10.82 -22.39 17.41
CA LEU A 18 -11.02 -23.16 18.64
C LEU A 18 -11.85 -24.44 18.46
N THR A 19 -11.98 -24.93 17.22
CA THR A 19 -12.66 -26.20 16.93
C THR A 19 -11.81 -27.39 17.36
N GLU A 20 -12.42 -28.32 18.06
CA GLU A 20 -11.82 -29.58 18.47
C GLU A 20 -11.65 -30.54 17.29
N ARG A 21 -10.59 -31.34 17.31
CA ARG A 21 -10.37 -32.41 16.35
C ARG A 21 -11.32 -33.54 16.71
N HIS A 22 -12.30 -33.79 15.85
CA HIS A 22 -13.20 -34.92 16.06
C HIS A 22 -12.41 -36.25 16.06
N THR A 23 -12.81 -37.15 16.97
CA THR A 23 -12.21 -38.48 17.20
C THR A 23 -12.19 -39.37 15.96
N ASP A 24 -12.97 -39.04 14.94
CA ASP A 24 -13.10 -39.81 13.71
C ASP A 24 -11.91 -39.60 12.74
N GLY A 25 -10.91 -38.79 13.14
CA GLY A 25 -9.53 -38.88 12.66
C GLY A 25 -9.27 -38.44 11.21
N HIS A 26 -10.29 -38.07 10.44
CA HIS A 26 -10.14 -37.79 9.02
C HIS A 26 -9.84 -36.33 8.67
N GLU A 27 -10.09 -35.39 9.58
CA GLU A 27 -9.84 -33.97 9.30
C GLU A 27 -8.38 -33.61 9.59
N PRO A 28 -7.59 -33.21 8.57
CA PRO A 28 -6.18 -32.92 8.75
C PRO A 28 -6.01 -31.60 9.50
N PHE A 29 -5.24 -31.64 10.58
CA PHE A 29 -4.73 -30.45 11.24
C PHE A 29 -3.29 -30.22 10.78
N VAL A 30 -2.93 -28.96 10.55
CA VAL A 30 -1.59 -28.55 10.15
C VAL A 30 -0.92 -27.81 11.30
N HIS A 31 0.40 -27.89 11.38
CA HIS A 31 1.16 -27.21 12.42
C HIS A 31 1.28 -25.71 12.11
N ILE A 32 1.32 -24.85 13.13
CA ILE A 32 1.50 -23.39 12.96
C ILE A 32 2.85 -22.98 12.32
N THR A 33 3.78 -23.91 12.13
CA THR A 33 5.04 -23.69 11.39
C THR A 33 4.98 -24.18 9.94
N THR A 34 3.82 -24.64 9.47
CA THR A 34 3.61 -24.95 8.06
C THR A 34 3.82 -23.68 7.24
N LEU A 35 4.53 -23.82 6.12
CA LEU A 35 4.86 -22.72 5.21
C LEU A 35 3.75 -22.53 4.16
N PHE A 36 3.31 -21.29 3.97
CA PHE A 36 2.49 -20.84 2.85
C PHE A 36 3.32 -19.84 2.05
N ASP A 37 3.56 -20.14 0.77
CA ASP A 37 4.37 -19.31 -0.13
C ASP A 37 5.72 -18.87 0.49
N GLY A 38 6.39 -19.81 1.18
CA GLY A 38 7.68 -19.58 1.83
C GLY A 38 7.64 -18.83 3.16
N GLN A 39 6.46 -18.40 3.64
CA GLN A 39 6.26 -17.74 4.92
C GLN A 39 5.58 -18.67 5.93
N GLU A 40 6.01 -18.68 7.19
CA GLU A 40 5.38 -19.55 8.21
C GLU A 40 3.97 -19.06 8.56
N SER A 41 3.03 -19.99 8.73
CA SER A 41 1.64 -19.66 9.04
C SER A 41 1.48 -18.83 10.33
N LYS A 42 2.36 -19.00 11.34
CA LYS A 42 2.39 -18.15 12.54
C LYS A 42 2.64 -16.67 12.22
N GLU A 43 3.48 -16.39 11.22
CA GLU A 43 3.83 -15.03 10.80
C GLU A 43 2.65 -14.43 10.04
N ILE A 44 2.04 -15.22 9.15
CA ILE A 44 0.84 -14.83 8.39
C ILE A 44 -0.33 -14.53 9.34
N ILE A 45 -0.52 -15.34 10.38
CA ILE A 45 -1.54 -15.11 11.41
C ILE A 45 -1.26 -13.80 12.15
N PHE A 46 -0.01 -13.53 12.50
CA PHE A 46 0.35 -12.27 13.13
C PHE A 46 0.13 -11.08 12.18
N ASP A 47 0.55 -11.20 10.93
CA ASP A 47 0.47 -10.12 9.95
C ASP A 47 -0.98 -9.71 9.68
N TRP A 48 -1.89 -10.68 9.53
CA TRP A 48 -3.28 -10.41 9.17
C TRP A 48 -4.24 -10.32 10.35
N LEU A 49 -4.14 -11.24 11.31
CA LEU A 49 -5.07 -11.31 12.44
C LEU A 49 -4.54 -10.58 13.67
N LYS A 50 -3.27 -10.15 13.66
CA LYS A 50 -2.60 -9.53 14.82
C LYS A 50 -2.61 -10.41 16.06
N ILE A 51 -2.77 -11.72 15.85
CA ILE A 51 -2.68 -12.71 16.91
C ILE A 51 -1.20 -13.05 17.08
N ASN A 52 -0.64 -12.67 18.22
CA ASN A 52 0.75 -13.00 18.53
C ASN A 52 0.86 -14.49 18.87
N ILE A 53 1.68 -15.20 18.11
CA ILE A 53 2.08 -16.58 18.38
C ILE A 53 3.60 -16.53 18.58
N LYS A 54 4.04 -16.30 19.82
CA LYS A 54 5.47 -16.31 20.14
C LYS A 54 5.97 -17.74 20.04
N SER A 55 7.20 -17.89 19.55
CA SER A 55 7.94 -19.15 19.56
C SER A 55 8.13 -19.74 20.97
N ASP A 56 8.06 -18.91 22.01
CA ASP A 56 8.05 -19.27 23.44
C ASP A 56 6.65 -19.25 24.08
N ASP A 57 5.57 -19.14 23.29
CA ASP A 57 4.21 -19.41 23.78
C ASP A 57 3.97 -20.93 23.99
N GLY A 58 5.04 -21.68 24.27
CA GLY A 58 5.05 -22.89 25.07
C GLY A 58 4.56 -22.66 26.52
N LEU A 59 3.66 -21.68 26.72
CA LEU A 59 2.62 -21.80 27.72
C LEU A 59 2.02 -23.19 27.50
N PRO A 60 2.11 -24.10 28.48
CA PRO A 60 1.82 -25.53 28.31
C PRO A 60 0.37 -25.85 27.89
N ASN A 61 -0.45 -24.83 27.62
CA ASN A 61 -1.89 -24.91 27.41
C ASN A 61 -2.38 -24.18 26.13
N MET A 62 -1.50 -23.81 25.18
CA MET A 62 -1.93 -23.15 23.94
C MET A 62 -1.80 -24.06 22.70
N PRO A 63 -2.83 -24.14 21.82
CA PRO A 63 -2.78 -25.03 20.68
C PRO A 63 -1.78 -24.59 19.60
N ASN A 64 -0.97 -25.52 19.11
CA ASN A 64 0.00 -25.30 18.01
C ASN A 64 -0.49 -25.85 16.66
N MET A 65 -1.77 -26.16 16.57
CA MET A 65 -2.38 -26.80 15.41
C MET A 65 -3.48 -25.91 14.81
N ILE A 66 -3.68 -25.99 13.50
CA ILE A 66 -4.71 -25.28 12.76
C ILE A 66 -5.55 -26.31 12.01
N CYS A 67 -6.88 -26.22 12.04
CA CYS A 67 -7.73 -27.12 11.26
C CYS A 67 -7.58 -26.86 9.76
N LYS A 68 -7.90 -27.84 8.93
CA LYS A 68 -7.86 -27.74 7.46
C LYS A 68 -8.57 -26.49 6.94
N CYS A 69 -9.77 -26.21 7.46
CA CYS A 69 -10.57 -25.08 7.02
C CYS A 69 -9.83 -23.76 7.25
N CYS A 70 -9.33 -23.52 8.47
CA CYS A 70 -8.57 -22.32 8.78
C CYS A 70 -7.25 -22.25 8.00
N SER A 71 -6.57 -23.39 7.78
CA SER A 71 -5.37 -23.46 6.97
C SER A 71 -5.62 -23.02 5.53
N VAL A 72 -6.66 -23.56 4.88
CA VAL A 72 -7.02 -23.24 3.49
C VAL A 72 -7.50 -21.80 3.38
N THR A 73 -8.29 -21.32 4.34
CA THR A 73 -8.72 -19.92 4.36
C THR A 73 -7.52 -18.98 4.52
N LEU A 74 -6.56 -19.31 5.38
CA LEU A 74 -5.38 -18.50 5.62
C LEU A 74 -4.49 -18.42 4.38
N ASP A 75 -4.26 -19.55 3.71
CA ASP A 75 -3.47 -19.64 2.46
C ASP A 75 -4.13 -18.81 1.33
N ASN A 76 -5.42 -19.03 1.10
CA ASN A 76 -6.19 -18.26 0.10
C ASN A 76 -6.19 -16.77 0.40
N PHE A 77 -6.32 -16.39 1.68
CA PHE A 77 -6.30 -15.00 2.09
C PHE A 77 -4.93 -14.37 1.91
N HIS A 78 -3.85 -15.08 2.23
CA HIS A 78 -2.47 -14.62 1.99
C HIS A 78 -2.21 -14.38 0.50
N ALA A 79 -2.58 -15.33 -0.36
CA ALA A 79 -2.46 -15.18 -1.81
C ALA A 79 -3.28 -13.98 -2.35
N LEU A 80 -4.50 -13.79 -1.84
CA LEU A 80 -5.34 -12.65 -2.21
C LEU A 80 -4.69 -11.31 -1.80
N MET A 81 -4.15 -11.23 -0.59
CA MET A 81 -3.50 -10.03 -0.09
C MET A 81 -2.21 -9.70 -0.85
N ASN A 82 -1.43 -10.70 -1.24
CA ASN A 82 -0.25 -10.49 -2.10
C ASN A 82 -0.66 -9.88 -3.45
N THR A 83 -1.70 -10.44 -4.08
CA THR A 83 -2.23 -9.94 -5.36
C THR A 83 -2.80 -8.52 -5.23
N ALA A 84 -3.47 -8.22 -4.12
CA ALA A 84 -4.00 -6.89 -3.84
C ALA A 84 -2.88 -5.86 -3.65
N ASN A 85 -1.79 -6.22 -2.96
CA ASN A 85 -0.62 -5.38 -2.77
C ASN A 85 0.10 -5.06 -4.09
N GLU A 86 0.28 -6.06 -4.96
CA GLU A 86 0.85 -5.85 -6.30
C GLU A 86 -0.02 -4.88 -7.12
N SER A 87 -1.34 -5.07 -7.09
CA SER A 87 -2.29 -4.19 -7.76
C SER A 87 -2.23 -2.77 -7.22
N TYR A 88 -2.12 -2.62 -5.90
CA TYR A 88 -1.97 -1.32 -5.24
C TYR A 88 -0.70 -0.59 -5.69
N ILE A 89 0.44 -1.29 -5.77
CA ILE A 89 1.72 -0.72 -6.25
C ILE A 89 1.57 -0.20 -7.68
N VAL A 90 0.94 -0.97 -8.56
CA VAL A 90 0.71 -0.56 -9.95
C VAL A 90 -0.21 0.67 -10.03
N LEU A 91 -1.31 0.67 -9.28
CA LEU A 91 -2.24 1.79 -9.25
C LEU A 91 -1.59 3.07 -8.68
N ASP A 92 -0.80 2.96 -7.60
CA ASP A 92 -0.05 4.07 -7.02
C ASP A 92 0.96 4.63 -8.04
N TYR A 93 1.68 3.77 -8.76
CA TYR A 93 2.58 4.20 -9.83
C TYR A 93 1.85 4.95 -10.95
N ILE A 94 0.71 4.42 -11.43
CA ILE A 94 -0.11 5.07 -12.46
C ILE A 94 -0.63 6.43 -11.96
N ALA A 95 -1.11 6.48 -10.71
CA ALA A 95 -1.59 7.71 -10.11
C ALA A 95 -0.49 8.77 -10.04
N LYS A 96 0.70 8.41 -9.53
CA LYS A 96 1.87 9.30 -9.47
C LYS A 96 2.29 9.80 -10.85
N LYS A 97 2.31 8.93 -11.86
CA LYS A 97 2.66 9.31 -13.24
C LYS A 97 1.63 10.26 -13.86
N ARG A 98 0.33 10.00 -13.69
CA ARG A 98 -0.71 10.90 -14.19
C ARG A 98 -0.67 12.26 -13.50
N VAL A 99 -0.44 12.29 -12.19
CA VAL A 99 -0.32 13.55 -11.45
C VAL A 99 0.89 14.36 -11.93
N SER A 100 2.03 13.72 -12.18
CA SER A 100 3.22 14.41 -12.70
C SER A 100 3.02 14.94 -14.13
N GLU A 101 2.29 14.23 -14.98
CA GLU A 101 1.91 14.68 -16.33
C GLU A 101 0.96 15.90 -16.26
N ILE A 102 -0.06 15.86 -15.39
CA ILE A 102 -1.00 16.99 -15.21
C ILE A 102 -0.28 18.23 -14.65
N CYS A 103 0.63 18.05 -13.68
CA CYS A 103 1.45 19.15 -13.15
C CYS A 103 2.36 19.75 -14.24
N ASN A 104 2.98 18.92 -15.07
CA ASN A 104 3.80 19.38 -16.20
C ASN A 104 2.99 20.19 -17.22
N ILE A 105 1.79 19.73 -17.57
CA ILE A 105 0.90 20.45 -18.51
C ILE A 105 0.50 21.82 -17.92
N LYS A 106 0.11 21.88 -16.64
CA LYS A 106 -0.23 23.15 -15.98
C LYS A 106 0.95 24.12 -15.94
N PHE A 107 2.15 23.63 -15.64
CA PHE A 107 3.35 24.45 -15.63
C PHE A 107 3.70 24.98 -17.02
N LYS A 108 3.58 24.14 -18.07
CA LYS A 108 3.83 24.54 -19.45
C LYS A 108 2.84 25.58 -19.95
N ILE A 109 1.55 25.45 -19.61
CA ILE A 109 0.51 26.45 -19.92
C ILE A 109 0.81 27.78 -19.20
N PHE A 110 1.18 27.72 -17.92
CA PHE A 110 1.55 28.91 -17.14
C PHE A 110 2.76 29.62 -17.76
N TYR A 111 3.81 28.87 -18.10
CA TYR A 111 5.02 29.39 -18.71
C TYR A 111 4.77 30.02 -20.10
N LEU A 112 3.94 29.38 -20.94
CA LEU A 112 3.54 29.94 -22.24
C LEU A 112 2.73 31.22 -22.11
N LYS A 113 1.80 31.30 -21.14
CA LYS A 113 1.09 32.55 -20.82
C LYS A 113 2.04 33.64 -20.36
N PHE A 114 3.00 33.32 -19.50
CA PHE A 114 4.01 34.26 -19.01
C PHE A 114 4.90 34.81 -20.13
N ILE A 115 5.37 33.96 -21.06
CA ILE A 115 6.12 34.39 -22.25
C ILE A 115 5.29 35.29 -23.15
N ASN A 116 4.02 34.96 -23.39
CA ASN A 116 3.15 35.80 -24.23
C ASN A 116 2.87 37.16 -23.59
N LEU A 117 2.69 37.21 -22.27
CA LEU A 117 2.51 38.45 -21.52
C LEU A 117 3.76 39.36 -21.62
N THR A 118 4.94 38.78 -21.42
CA THR A 118 6.22 39.53 -21.52
C THR A 118 6.50 40.01 -22.94
N ARG A 119 6.12 39.25 -23.97
CA ARG A 119 6.17 39.70 -25.37
C ARG A 119 5.22 40.87 -25.64
N SER A 120 3.99 40.80 -25.15
CA SER A 120 2.99 41.87 -25.30
C SER A 120 3.43 43.19 -24.63
N LEU A 121 4.03 43.10 -23.44
CA LEU A 121 4.59 44.25 -22.74
C LEU A 121 5.80 44.85 -23.49
N ARG A 122 6.67 44.00 -24.06
CA ARG A 122 7.82 44.46 -24.87
C ARG A 122 7.36 45.14 -26.18
N THR A 123 6.29 44.65 -26.81
CA THR A 123 5.70 45.34 -27.98
C THR A 123 5.11 46.68 -27.60
N ASN A 124 4.37 46.79 -26.47
CA ASN A 124 3.82 48.07 -26.02
C ASN A 124 4.89 49.11 -25.61
N ALA A 125 6.00 48.66 -25.01
CA ALA A 125 7.13 49.54 -24.71
C ALA A 125 7.78 50.12 -25.98
N ASN A 126 7.87 49.32 -27.06
CA ASN A 126 8.37 49.79 -28.36
C ASN A 126 7.41 50.75 -29.07
N TRP A 127 6.09 50.65 -28.83
CA TRP A 127 5.13 51.64 -29.31
C TRP A 127 5.37 52.99 -28.62
N HIS A 128 5.46 53.05 -27.29
CA HIS A 128 5.71 54.32 -26.58
C HIS A 128 7.02 55.02 -26.96
N HIS A 129 8.07 54.25 -27.29
CA HIS A 129 9.34 54.82 -27.73
C HIS A 129 9.29 55.42 -29.15
N LYS A 130 8.36 54.97 -30.00
CA LYS A 130 8.15 55.48 -31.38
C LYS A 130 7.28 56.74 -31.43
N TYR A 131 6.42 56.95 -30.44
CA TYR A 131 5.59 58.19 -30.34
C TYR A 131 6.35 59.36 -29.68
N HIS A 132 7.35 59.10 -28.84
CA HIS A 132 8.20 60.16 -28.27
C HIS A 132 9.29 60.67 -29.23
N SER A 133 9.61 59.92 -30.29
CA SER A 133 10.53 60.37 -31.35
C SER A 133 9.82 61.03 -32.53
N ALA A 134 8.48 60.94 -32.63
CA ALA A 134 7.70 61.57 -33.69
C ALA A 134 7.14 62.97 -33.35
N THR A 135 7.30 63.45 -32.11
CA THR A 135 6.84 64.79 -31.67
C THR A 135 7.93 65.88 -31.71
N ARG A 136 9.13 65.56 -32.19
CA ARG A 136 10.13 66.56 -32.58
C ARG A 136 10.32 66.49 -34.07
N LEU A 137 9.52 67.26 -34.81
CA LEU A 137 9.82 67.90 -36.09
C LEU A 137 8.49 68.26 -36.78
N THR A 138 8.00 69.48 -36.56
CA THR A 138 7.76 70.43 -37.66
C THR A 138 7.65 71.87 -37.11
N PRO A 139 8.14 72.87 -37.88
CA PRO A 139 8.16 74.27 -37.49
C PRO A 139 6.87 74.97 -37.93
N PHE A 140 6.32 75.82 -37.06
CA PHE A 140 5.45 76.95 -37.41
C PHE A 140 6.21 78.18 -36.87
N GLY A 141 6.59 79.21 -37.63
CA GLY A 141 5.96 79.79 -38.81
C GLY A 141 5.18 81.04 -38.41
N VAL A 142 5.88 82.15 -38.09
CA VAL A 142 5.53 83.56 -38.39
C VAL A 142 6.84 84.35 -38.50
#